data_AF-A0A7J3U9V8-F1
#
_entry.id   AF-A0A7J3U9V8-F1
#
_cell.length_a   1.000
_cell.length_b   1.000
_cell.length_c   1.000
_cell.angle_alpha   90.00
_cell.angle_beta   90.00
_cell.angle_gamma   90.00
#
_symmetry.space_group_name_H-M   'P 1'
#
loop_
_entity.id
_entity.type
_entity.pdbx_description
1 polymer ?
#
loop_
_entity_poly.entity_id
_entity_poly.type
_entity_poly.pdbx_seq_one_letter_code
_entity_poly.pdbx_strand_id
1 'polypeptide(L)'
;PTSRENMLRLKKAGVERIGIGLDCCTEELFNKWKKNVPSWDEYMKGLKTAKEVFGNATAHIIIGLGESDEEAVEIMKMLFQQGIKVALFAYTPVHGGLPPDMGRYRAMQLARCLIEKGKGDFVFKDGKLHEMHADEICKDAFLTSGCPSCNRPFYNERVRGPLYNYPRKLKDNEFKKAIDEVKKYVRIHTSAP
;
A
#
# COMPACT_ATOMS: atom_id res chain seq x y z
N PRO A 1 -4.00 -10.40 14.84
CA PRO A 1 -2.55 -10.31 15.15
C PRO A 1 -2.16 -11.30 16.25
N THR A 2 -0.88 -11.66 16.38
CA THR A 2 -0.40 -12.48 17.53
C THR A 2 -0.19 -11.62 18.78
N SER A 3 -0.01 -12.25 19.95
CA SER A 3 0.20 -11.54 21.23
C SER A 3 1.57 -10.85 21.30
N ARG A 4 1.69 -9.81 22.15
CA ARG A 4 2.97 -9.13 22.43
C ARG A 4 4.04 -10.09 22.93
N GLU A 5 3.68 -11.04 23.79
CA GLU A 5 4.60 -12.07 24.29
C GLU A 5 5.16 -12.91 23.15
N ASN A 6 4.32 -13.37 22.23
CA ASN A 6 4.79 -14.13 21.08
C ASN A 6 5.64 -13.27 20.13
N MET A 7 5.31 -11.98 19.95
CA MET A 7 6.16 -11.04 19.21
C MET A 7 7.55 -10.90 19.85
N LEU A 8 7.63 -10.77 21.18
CA LEU A 8 8.90 -10.70 21.91
C LEU A 8 9.69 -12.01 21.79
N ARG A 9 9.02 -13.16 21.84
CA ARG A 9 9.63 -14.48 21.61
C ARG A 9 10.24 -14.56 20.21
N LEU A 10 9.50 -14.14 19.18
CA LEU A 10 9.98 -14.09 17.79
C LEU A 10 11.16 -13.14 17.63
N LYS A 11 11.12 -11.96 18.27
CA LYS A 11 12.23 -11.01 18.26
C LYS A 11 13.49 -11.60 18.89
N LYS A 12 13.37 -12.28 20.03
CA LYS A 12 14.47 -13.02 20.68
C LYS A 12 15.04 -14.14 19.80
N ALA A 13 14.20 -14.77 18.99
CA ALA A 13 14.60 -15.80 18.02
C ALA A 13 15.24 -15.23 16.73
N GLY A 14 15.43 -13.92 16.63
CA GLY A 14 16.10 -13.27 15.49
C GLY A 14 15.17 -12.71 14.41
N VAL A 15 13.85 -12.70 14.61
CA VAL A 15 12.93 -12.07 13.66
C VAL A 15 13.13 -10.56 13.67
N GLU A 16 13.50 -9.99 12.53
CA GLU A 16 13.83 -8.57 12.40
C GLU A 16 12.64 -7.69 11.98
N ARG A 17 11.66 -8.28 11.28
CA ARG A 17 10.55 -7.59 10.63
C ARG A 17 9.27 -8.39 10.76
N ILE A 18 8.14 -7.69 10.76
CA ILE A 18 6.82 -8.33 10.77
C ILE A 18 5.87 -7.61 9.80
N GLY A 19 5.16 -8.39 8.99
CA GLY A 19 4.07 -7.93 8.14
C GLY A 19 2.73 -8.34 8.75
N ILE A 20 1.76 -7.44 8.78
CA ILE A 20 0.38 -7.74 9.20
C ILE A 20 -0.56 -7.33 8.08
N GLY A 21 -1.39 -8.27 7.62
CA GLY A 21 -2.46 -7.99 6.67
C GLY A 21 -3.61 -7.26 7.35
N LEU A 22 -3.63 -5.92 7.25
CA LEU A 22 -4.82 -5.15 7.57
C LEU A 22 -5.86 -5.33 6.45
N ASP A 23 -5.36 -5.40 5.22
CA ASP A 23 -6.02 -5.69 3.95
C ASP A 23 -7.04 -4.63 3.49
N CYS A 24 -7.82 -4.07 4.41
CA CYS A 24 -8.86 -3.08 4.11
C CYS A 24 -8.43 -1.67 4.53
N CYS A 25 -8.95 -0.65 3.84
CA CYS A 25 -8.65 0.75 4.17
C CYS A 25 -9.55 1.32 5.28
N THR A 26 -10.72 0.72 5.52
CA THR A 26 -11.66 1.15 6.55
C THR A 26 -12.13 -0.02 7.41
N GLU A 27 -12.60 0.30 8.62
CA GLU A 27 -13.22 -0.68 9.52
C GLU A 27 -14.48 -1.31 8.92
N GLU A 28 -15.30 -0.55 8.19
CA GLU A 28 -16.49 -1.07 7.53
C GLU A 28 -16.13 -2.18 6.53
N LEU A 29 -15.15 -1.89 5.65
CA LEU A 29 -14.66 -2.88 4.69
C LEU A 29 -13.99 -4.06 5.39
N PHE A 30 -13.24 -3.82 6.46
CA PHE A 30 -12.65 -4.88 7.26
C PHE A 30 -13.71 -5.82 7.82
N ASN A 31 -14.75 -5.29 8.46
CA ASN A 31 -15.84 -6.07 9.05
C ASN A 31 -16.69 -6.78 7.98
N LYS A 32 -16.79 -6.19 6.78
CA LYS A 32 -17.42 -6.83 5.62
C LYS A 32 -16.64 -8.05 5.14
N TRP A 33 -15.33 -7.89 4.91
CA TRP A 33 -14.51 -8.90 4.23
C TRP A 33 -13.87 -9.93 5.16
N LYS A 34 -13.43 -9.53 6.36
CA LYS A 34 -12.69 -10.40 7.27
C LYS A 34 -13.63 -10.96 8.34
N LYS A 35 -13.81 -12.28 8.33
CA LYS A 35 -14.66 -13.03 9.26
C LYS A 35 -13.81 -13.91 10.15
N ASN A 36 -14.26 -14.13 11.39
CA ASN A 36 -13.57 -14.98 12.38
C ASN A 36 -12.12 -14.55 12.66
N VAL A 37 -11.88 -13.24 12.67
CA VAL A 37 -10.60 -12.62 13.02
C VAL A 37 -10.79 -11.63 14.16
N PRO A 38 -9.70 -11.22 14.85
CA PRO A 38 -9.75 -10.09 15.79
C PRO A 38 -10.32 -8.81 15.15
N SER A 39 -10.84 -7.91 15.98
CA SER A 39 -11.47 -6.66 15.51
C SER A 39 -10.49 -5.73 14.79
N TRP A 40 -11.02 -4.74 14.08
CA TRP A 40 -10.22 -3.66 13.47
C TRP A 40 -9.27 -3.01 14.48
N ASP A 41 -9.79 -2.63 15.65
CA ASP A 41 -9.00 -2.02 16.73
C ASP A 41 -7.89 -2.95 17.23
N GLU A 42 -8.16 -4.25 17.33
CA GLU A 42 -7.13 -5.22 17.69
C GLU A 42 -6.06 -5.36 16.61
N TYR A 43 -6.42 -5.22 15.33
CA TYR A 43 -5.46 -5.14 14.23
C TYR A 43 -4.60 -3.90 14.30
N MET A 44 -5.20 -2.72 14.50
CA MET A 44 -4.49 -1.45 14.64
C MET A 44 -3.56 -1.45 15.87
N LYS A 45 -4.03 -1.96 17.00
CA LYS A 45 -3.21 -2.16 18.21
C LYS A 45 -2.08 -3.15 17.97
N GLY A 46 -2.34 -4.24 17.25
CA GLY A 46 -1.34 -5.24 16.88
C GLY A 46 -0.24 -4.67 15.99
N LEU A 47 -0.61 -3.82 15.02
CA LEU A 47 0.31 -3.08 14.16
C LEU A 47 1.20 -2.12 14.96
N LYS A 48 0.62 -1.35 15.88
CA LYS A 48 1.39 -0.49 16.80
C LYS A 48 2.34 -1.30 17.68
N THR A 49 1.86 -2.41 18.26
CA THR A 49 2.69 -3.31 19.09
C THR A 49 3.84 -3.92 18.29
N ALA A 50 3.57 -4.33 17.04
CA ALA A 50 4.59 -4.81 16.11
C ALA A 50 5.67 -3.75 15.86
N LYS A 51 5.27 -2.49 15.65
CA LYS A 51 6.22 -1.38 15.50
C LYS A 51 7.08 -1.20 16.75
N GLU A 52 6.48 -1.23 17.94
CA GLU A 52 7.19 -1.10 19.22
C GLU A 52 8.21 -2.23 19.45
N VAL A 53 7.85 -3.48 19.11
CA VAL A 53 8.72 -4.64 19.39
C VAL A 53 9.81 -4.84 18.34
N PHE A 54 9.46 -4.71 17.05
CA PHE A 54 10.38 -5.04 15.96
C PHE A 54 11.11 -3.82 15.38
N GLY A 55 10.56 -2.61 15.54
CA GLY A 55 11.00 -1.39 14.86
C GLY A 55 10.64 -1.35 13.36
N ASN A 56 10.61 -2.51 12.71
CA ASN A 56 10.26 -2.69 11.30
C ASN A 56 8.92 -3.44 11.14
N ALA A 57 7.81 -2.70 11.20
CA ALA A 57 6.48 -3.22 10.93
C ALA A 57 5.98 -2.73 9.57
N THR A 58 5.30 -3.63 8.85
CA THR A 58 4.64 -3.33 7.57
C THR A 58 3.17 -3.72 7.66
N ALA A 59 2.27 -2.82 7.29
CA ALA A 59 0.88 -3.13 7.04
C ALA A 59 0.69 -3.49 5.57
N HIS A 60 -0.02 -4.59 5.29
CA HIS A 60 -0.46 -4.88 3.93
C HIS A 60 -1.86 -4.32 3.74
N ILE A 61 -2.06 -3.59 2.63
CA ILE A 61 -3.32 -2.96 2.24
C ILE A 61 -3.66 -3.40 0.83
N ILE A 62 -4.91 -3.80 0.60
CA ILE A 62 -5.43 -4.17 -0.69
C ILE A 62 -6.21 -2.99 -1.26
N ILE A 63 -5.90 -2.62 -2.50
CA ILE A 63 -6.61 -1.62 -3.29
C ILE A 63 -7.57 -2.34 -4.23
N GLY A 64 -8.84 -1.95 -4.21
CA GLY A 64 -9.93 -2.51 -5.01
C GLY A 64 -10.93 -3.35 -4.23
N LEU A 65 -11.00 -3.21 -2.89
CA LEU A 65 -11.99 -3.90 -2.05
C LEU A 65 -13.29 -3.11 -1.84
N GLY A 66 -13.34 -1.88 -2.35
CA GLY A 66 -14.50 -0.99 -2.29
C GLY A 66 -14.20 0.36 -1.64
N GLU A 67 -12.96 0.59 -1.22
CA GLU A 67 -12.49 1.85 -0.65
C GLU A 67 -12.47 2.98 -1.66
N SER A 68 -12.68 4.20 -1.19
CA SER A 68 -12.38 5.43 -1.93
C SER A 68 -10.86 5.68 -1.99
N ASP A 69 -10.43 6.60 -2.86
CA ASP A 69 -9.02 6.97 -2.92
C ASP A 69 -8.60 7.77 -1.68
N GLU A 70 -9.53 8.57 -1.14
CA GLU A 70 -9.35 9.34 0.09
C GLU A 70 -9.11 8.41 1.28
N GLU A 71 -9.98 7.42 1.49
CA GLU A 71 -9.83 6.41 2.53
C GLU A 71 -8.49 5.67 2.43
N ALA A 72 -8.08 5.30 1.21
CA ALA A 72 -6.80 4.64 0.96
C ALA A 72 -5.62 5.56 1.31
N VAL A 73 -5.66 6.84 0.96
CA VAL A 73 -4.59 7.79 1.29
C VAL A 73 -4.54 8.10 2.77
N GLU A 74 -5.70 8.24 3.43
CA GLU A 74 -5.78 8.53 4.87
C GLU A 74 -5.23 7.40 5.73
N ILE A 75 -5.61 6.14 5.45
CA ILE A 75 -5.05 5.00 6.18
C ILE A 75 -3.53 4.91 5.99
N MET A 76 -3.02 5.18 4.77
CA MET A 76 -1.58 5.21 4.50
C MET A 76 -0.87 6.31 5.28
N LYS A 77 -1.43 7.52 5.32
CA LYS A 77 -0.90 8.64 6.12
C LYS A 77 -0.87 8.31 7.60
N MET A 78 -1.97 7.78 8.16
CA MET A 78 -2.05 7.40 9.57
C MET A 78 -1.01 6.34 9.93
N LEU A 79 -0.88 5.28 9.13
CA LEU A 79 0.11 4.21 9.37
C LEU A 79 1.54 4.76 9.29
N PHE A 80 1.82 5.63 8.31
CA PHE A 80 3.13 6.26 8.18
C PHE A 80 3.45 7.17 9.37
N GLN A 81 2.49 7.95 9.88
CA GLN A 81 2.67 8.77 11.09
C GLN A 81 3.00 7.92 12.33
N GLN A 82 2.54 6.67 12.37
CA GLN A 82 2.89 5.70 13.42
C GLN A 82 4.23 4.99 13.15
N GLY A 83 4.95 5.36 12.09
CA GLY A 83 6.22 4.76 11.67
C GLY A 83 6.07 3.36 11.06
N ILE A 84 4.87 3.00 10.60
CA ILE A 84 4.55 1.70 10.00
C ILE A 84 4.59 1.85 8.48
N LYS A 85 5.32 0.95 7.81
CA LYS A 85 5.40 0.95 6.35
C LYS A 85 4.15 0.35 5.74
N VAL A 86 3.84 0.71 4.48
CA VAL A 86 2.69 0.14 3.77
C VAL A 86 3.18 -0.63 2.54
N ALA A 87 2.72 -1.87 2.41
CA ALA A 87 2.84 -2.65 1.18
C ALA A 87 1.46 -2.74 0.52
N LEU A 88 1.37 -2.33 -0.75
CA LEU A 88 0.13 -2.34 -1.49
C LEU A 88 -0.04 -3.61 -2.30
N PHE A 89 -1.28 -4.09 -2.35
CA PHE A 89 -1.70 -5.25 -3.12
C PHE A 89 -2.89 -4.84 -4.00
N ALA A 90 -2.91 -5.24 -5.28
CA ALA A 90 -4.12 -5.10 -6.09
C ALA A 90 -5.10 -6.23 -5.73
N TYR A 91 -6.39 -5.91 -5.61
CA TYR A 91 -7.41 -6.93 -5.41
C TYR A 91 -7.40 -7.92 -6.59
N THR A 92 -7.31 -9.21 -6.28
CA THR A 92 -7.41 -10.29 -7.26
C THR A 92 -8.77 -10.96 -7.10
N PRO A 93 -9.68 -10.86 -8.09
CA PRO A 93 -11.05 -11.32 -7.96
C PRO A 93 -11.14 -12.85 -8.01
N VAL A 94 -10.95 -13.50 -6.86
CA VAL A 94 -11.21 -14.93 -6.65
C VAL A 94 -12.68 -15.22 -6.32
N HIS A 95 -13.39 -14.21 -5.79
CA HIS A 95 -14.80 -14.31 -5.37
C HIS A 95 -15.70 -13.29 -6.10
N GLY A 96 -15.33 -12.95 -7.34
CA GLY A 96 -16.03 -11.95 -8.14
C GLY A 96 -15.52 -10.52 -7.94
N GLY A 97 -16.15 -9.58 -8.65
CA GLY A 97 -15.66 -8.20 -8.78
C GLY A 97 -14.58 -8.06 -9.86
N LEU A 98 -14.03 -6.85 -9.96
CA LEU A 98 -12.96 -6.52 -10.89
C LEU A 98 -11.72 -6.09 -10.10
N PRO A 99 -10.50 -6.37 -10.60
CA PRO A 99 -9.30 -5.80 -10.02
C PRO A 99 -9.35 -4.26 -10.18
N PRO A 100 -8.55 -3.51 -9.40
CA PRO A 100 -8.51 -2.06 -9.57
C PRO A 100 -8.05 -1.71 -10.98
N ASP A 101 -8.59 -0.61 -11.51
CA ASP A 101 -8.06 0.02 -12.71
C ASP A 101 -6.55 0.25 -12.57
N MET A 102 -5.81 0.06 -13.65
CA MET A 102 -4.34 0.19 -13.61
C MET A 102 -3.91 1.61 -13.25
N GLY A 103 -4.56 2.63 -13.83
CA GLY A 103 -4.27 4.03 -13.53
C GLY A 103 -4.52 4.35 -12.06
N ARG A 104 -5.65 3.88 -11.51
CA ARG A 104 -5.96 3.98 -10.08
C ARG A 104 -4.88 3.35 -9.20
N TYR A 105 -4.52 2.10 -9.49
CA TYR A 105 -3.52 1.38 -8.69
C TYR A 105 -2.15 2.06 -8.75
N ARG A 106 -1.74 2.54 -9.94
CA ARG A 106 -0.50 3.33 -10.11
C ARG A 106 -0.54 4.63 -9.32
N ALA A 107 -1.68 5.33 -9.31
CA ALA A 107 -1.84 6.53 -8.50
C ALA A 107 -1.68 6.22 -7.00
N MET A 108 -2.26 5.12 -6.50
CA MET A 108 -2.09 4.70 -5.11
C MET A 108 -0.64 4.29 -4.78
N GLN A 109 0.05 3.62 -5.71
CA GLN A 109 1.49 3.32 -5.58
C GLN A 109 2.34 4.59 -5.46
N LEU A 110 2.07 5.60 -6.30
CA LEU A 110 2.76 6.87 -6.24
C LEU A 110 2.44 7.63 -4.95
N ALA A 111 1.16 7.70 -4.55
CA ALA A 111 0.72 8.34 -3.32
C ALA A 111 1.42 7.74 -2.09
N ARG A 112 1.45 6.40 -1.98
CA ARG A 112 2.17 5.69 -0.92
C ARG A 112 3.64 6.09 -0.84
N CYS A 113 4.34 6.18 -1.98
CA CYS A 113 5.74 6.60 -1.98
C CYS A 113 5.92 8.06 -1.54
N LEU A 114 5.06 8.97 -1.99
CA LEU A 114 5.13 10.38 -1.62
C LEU A 114 4.82 10.59 -0.13
N ILE A 115 3.85 9.84 0.42
CA ILE A 115 3.56 9.81 1.86
C ILE A 115 4.79 9.34 2.63
N GLU A 116 5.42 8.23 2.21
CA GLU A 116 6.63 7.71 2.86
C GLU A 116 7.81 8.69 2.84
N LYS A 117 7.88 9.56 1.82
CA LYS A 117 8.90 10.61 1.72
C LYS A 117 8.51 11.92 2.42
N GLY A 118 7.25 12.08 2.83
CA GLY A 118 6.73 13.35 3.32
C GLY A 118 6.71 14.47 2.27
N LYS A 119 6.50 14.13 1.00
CA LYS A 119 6.63 15.05 -0.15
C LYS A 119 5.40 15.05 -1.08
N GLY A 120 4.22 14.76 -0.54
CA GLY A 120 3.00 14.63 -1.34
C GLY A 120 1.81 15.30 -0.71
N ASP A 121 1.13 16.14 -1.50
CA ASP A 121 -0.18 16.67 -1.18
C ASP A 121 -1.23 16.14 -2.15
N PHE A 122 -2.43 15.90 -1.63
CA PHE A 122 -3.48 15.17 -2.35
C PHE A 122 -4.80 15.94 -2.24
N VAL A 123 -5.43 16.17 -3.38
CA VAL A 123 -6.73 16.86 -3.46
C VAL A 123 -7.79 15.85 -3.89
N PHE A 124 -8.83 15.71 -3.07
CA PHE A 124 -9.94 14.80 -3.30
C PHE A 124 -11.21 15.55 -3.71
N LYS A 125 -12.04 14.89 -4.51
CA LYS A 125 -13.41 15.30 -4.82
C LYS A 125 -14.30 14.07 -4.72
N ASP A 126 -15.28 14.10 -3.83
CA ASP A 126 -16.21 12.99 -3.57
C ASP A 126 -15.48 11.65 -3.34
N GLY A 127 -14.42 11.66 -2.52
CA GLY A 127 -13.59 10.48 -2.22
C GLY A 127 -12.63 10.04 -3.33
N LYS A 128 -12.68 10.64 -4.52
CA LYS A 128 -11.77 10.34 -5.64
C LYS A 128 -10.57 11.28 -5.65
N LEU A 129 -9.38 10.73 -5.89
CA LEU A 129 -8.16 11.52 -6.02
C LEU A 129 -8.20 12.31 -7.34
N HIS A 130 -8.20 13.63 -7.22
CA HIS A 130 -8.31 14.54 -8.36
C HIS A 130 -6.97 15.13 -8.76
N GLU A 131 -6.16 15.51 -7.76
CA GLU A 131 -4.84 16.10 -7.98
C GLU A 131 -3.83 15.56 -6.98
N MET A 132 -2.59 15.43 -7.44
CA MET A 132 -1.44 15.04 -6.65
C MET A 132 -0.32 16.04 -6.90
N HIS A 133 0.14 16.68 -5.84
CA HIS A 133 1.25 17.64 -5.88
C HIS A 133 2.47 16.96 -5.28
N ALA A 134 3.58 16.96 -6.01
CA ALA A 134 4.79 16.24 -5.62
C ALA A 134 6.05 17.05 -5.97
N ASP A 135 7.02 17.12 -5.07
CA ASP A 135 8.31 17.76 -5.40
C ASP A 135 9.04 17.02 -6.52
N GLU A 136 9.06 15.70 -6.43
CA GLU A 136 9.70 14.80 -7.39
C GLU A 136 8.91 13.49 -7.48
N ILE A 137 8.78 12.96 -8.68
CA ILE A 137 8.19 11.64 -8.90
C ILE A 137 9.13 10.55 -8.39
N CYS A 138 8.61 9.72 -7.49
CA CYS A 138 9.29 8.52 -7.01
C CYS A 138 9.59 7.49 -8.11
N LYS A 139 10.86 7.33 -8.49
CA LYS A 139 11.30 6.28 -9.43
C LYS A 139 10.97 4.86 -8.98
N ASP A 140 10.96 4.63 -7.67
CA ASP A 140 10.73 3.32 -7.08
C ASP A 140 9.27 3.07 -6.67
N ALA A 141 8.34 3.99 -7.00
CA ALA A 141 6.93 3.88 -6.60
C ALA A 141 6.27 2.59 -7.08
N PHE A 142 6.65 2.08 -8.24
CA PHE A 142 5.97 0.95 -8.88
C PHE A 142 6.62 -0.41 -8.59
N LEU A 143 7.67 -0.43 -7.76
CA LEU A 143 8.33 -1.66 -7.35
C LEU A 143 7.47 -2.45 -6.36
N THR A 144 7.68 -3.76 -6.36
CA THR A 144 7.22 -4.62 -5.27
C THR A 144 7.75 -4.07 -3.94
N SER A 145 6.85 -3.79 -3.00
CA SER A 145 7.15 -3.13 -1.73
C SER A 145 6.83 -4.04 -0.54
N GLY A 146 7.42 -3.71 0.63
CA GLY A 146 7.19 -4.42 1.89
C GLY A 146 8.47 -4.78 2.62
N CYS A 147 9.35 -5.59 2.01
CA CYS A 147 10.69 -5.88 2.52
C CYS A 147 11.80 -5.31 1.60
N PRO A 148 13.02 -5.03 2.11
CA PRO A 148 14.07 -4.36 1.33
C PRO A 148 14.48 -5.07 0.04
N SER A 149 14.35 -6.40 0.00
CA SER A 149 14.72 -7.24 -1.15
C SER A 149 13.49 -7.86 -1.80
N CYS A 150 12.32 -7.23 -1.67
CA CYS A 150 11.09 -7.79 -2.22
C CYS A 150 11.15 -7.82 -3.75
N ASN A 151 11.23 -9.02 -4.32
CA ASN A 151 11.36 -9.25 -5.76
C ASN A 151 10.39 -10.33 -6.26
N ARG A 152 9.34 -10.63 -5.49
CA ARG A 152 8.39 -11.69 -5.84
C ARG A 152 7.51 -11.21 -7.00
N PRO A 153 7.53 -11.89 -8.16
CA PRO A 153 6.59 -11.61 -9.25
C PRO A 153 5.26 -12.34 -9.03
N PHE A 154 4.21 -11.87 -9.68
CA PHE A 154 2.92 -12.59 -9.85
C PHE A 154 2.21 -12.93 -8.53
N TYR A 155 2.38 -12.11 -7.49
CA TYR A 155 1.75 -12.36 -6.19
C TYR A 155 0.34 -11.76 -6.09
N ASN A 156 0.01 -10.80 -6.94
CA ASN A 156 -1.31 -10.16 -7.02
C ASN A 156 -1.73 -9.85 -8.48
N GLU A 157 -1.04 -10.44 -9.46
CA GLU A 157 -1.37 -10.34 -10.87
C GLU A 157 -1.28 -11.69 -11.58
N ARG A 158 -1.92 -11.78 -12.76
CA ARG A 158 -1.79 -12.96 -13.62
C ARG A 158 -0.41 -12.97 -14.27
N VAL A 159 0.12 -14.17 -14.56
CA VAL A 159 1.41 -14.35 -15.27
C VAL A 159 1.42 -13.65 -16.64
N ARG A 160 0.26 -13.56 -17.31
CA ARG A 160 0.10 -12.86 -18.60
C ARG A 160 0.04 -11.33 -18.48
N GLY A 161 0.05 -10.80 -17.27
CA GLY A 161 -0.06 -9.38 -16.99
C GLY A 161 -1.49 -8.83 -17.06
N PRO A 162 -1.62 -7.49 -16.92
CA PRO A 162 -0.53 -6.54 -16.69
C PRO A 162 0.12 -6.71 -15.30
N LEU A 163 1.39 -6.30 -15.16
CA LEU A 163 2.10 -6.32 -13.86
C LEU A 163 1.65 -5.12 -13.02
N TYR A 164 1.06 -5.38 -11.86
CA TYR A 164 0.73 -4.32 -10.90
C TYR A 164 1.99 -3.89 -10.15
N ASN A 165 2.88 -4.83 -9.78
CA ASN A 165 4.13 -4.52 -9.08
C ASN A 165 5.33 -5.06 -9.84
N TYR A 166 6.35 -4.21 -10.03
CA TYR A 166 7.56 -4.62 -10.72
C TYR A 166 8.53 -5.29 -9.73
N PRO A 167 8.90 -6.57 -9.94
CA PRO A 167 9.80 -7.32 -9.05
C PRO A 167 11.27 -6.92 -9.17
N ARG A 168 11.57 -5.96 -10.06
CA ARG A 168 12.91 -5.47 -10.39
C ARG A 168 12.83 -4.00 -10.74
N LYS A 169 13.99 -3.33 -10.76
CA LYS A 169 14.10 -1.97 -11.28
C LYS A 169 13.42 -1.85 -12.65
N LEU A 170 12.59 -0.83 -12.80
CA LEU A 170 11.90 -0.53 -14.05
C LEU A 170 12.90 -0.04 -15.08
N LYS A 171 12.70 -0.42 -16.33
CA LYS A 171 13.32 0.25 -17.48
C LYS A 171 12.66 1.62 -17.67
N ASP A 172 13.36 2.56 -18.30
CA ASP A 172 12.85 3.93 -18.48
C ASP A 172 11.50 3.98 -19.23
N ASN A 173 11.30 3.08 -20.20
CA ASN A 173 10.04 2.97 -20.93
C ASN A 173 8.89 2.40 -20.06
N GLU A 174 9.18 1.47 -19.15
CA GLU A 174 8.21 0.93 -18.18
C GLU A 174 7.83 2.01 -17.16
N PHE A 175 8.81 2.77 -16.67
CA PHE A 175 8.58 3.88 -15.75
C PHE A 175 7.73 4.98 -16.42
N LYS A 176 8.09 5.39 -17.65
CA LYS A 176 7.30 6.35 -18.43
C LYS A 176 5.86 5.87 -18.61
N LYS A 177 5.68 4.61 -19.00
CA LYS A 177 4.35 4.00 -19.15
C LYS A 177 3.55 4.03 -17.84
N ALA A 178 4.18 3.67 -16.71
CA ALA A 178 3.53 3.71 -15.40
C ALA A 178 3.09 5.13 -15.03
N ILE A 179 3.88 6.16 -15.36
CA ILE A 179 3.50 7.56 -15.16
C ILE A 179 2.38 8.00 -16.10
N ASP A 180 2.40 7.56 -17.36
CA ASP A 180 1.29 7.82 -18.29
C ASP A 180 -0.02 7.15 -17.79
N GLU A 181 0.07 5.98 -17.16
CA GLU A 181 -1.07 5.34 -16.47
C GLU A 181 -1.57 6.17 -15.28
N VAL A 182 -0.68 6.73 -14.44
CA VAL A 182 -1.09 7.65 -13.37
C VAL A 182 -1.80 8.87 -13.95
N LYS A 183 -1.23 9.50 -14.98
CA LYS A 183 -1.76 10.74 -15.59
C LYS A 183 -3.12 10.54 -16.26
N LYS A 184 -3.46 9.33 -16.68
CA LYS A 184 -4.81 8.99 -17.15
C LYS A 184 -5.86 8.98 -16.04
N TYR A 185 -5.43 8.83 -14.79
CA TYR A 185 -6.32 8.72 -13.63
C TYR A 185 -6.42 10.02 -12.82
N VAL A 186 -5.28 10.67 -12.55
CA VAL A 186 -5.15 11.85 -11.68
C VAL A 186 -4.25 12.92 -12.33
N ARG A 187 -4.54 14.20 -12.07
CA ARG A 187 -3.63 15.29 -12.46
C ARG A 187 -2.43 15.34 -11.51
N ILE A 188 -1.23 15.28 -12.07
CA ILE A 188 0.00 15.37 -11.28
C ILE A 188 0.68 16.70 -11.55
N HIS A 189 0.97 17.43 -10.48
CA HIS A 189 1.71 18.67 -10.50
C HIS A 189 3.07 18.43 -9.85
N THR A 190 4.14 18.77 -10.56
CA THR A 190 5.51 18.66 -10.03
C THR A 190 6.09 20.05 -9.79
N SER A 191 6.71 20.23 -8.62
CA SER A 191 7.38 21.49 -8.24
C SER A 191 8.66 21.75 -9.06
N ALA A 192 9.19 20.72 -9.72
CA ALA A 192 10.42 20.79 -10.52
C ALA A 192 10.14 20.90 -12.04
N PRO A 193 10.86 21.78 -12.76
CA PRO A 193 10.91 21.80 -14.24
C PRO A 193 11.70 20.62 -14.83
#